data_AF-A0A1F3MQW0-F1
#
_entry.id   AF-A0A1F3MQW0-F1
#
_cell.length_a   1.000
_cell.length_b   1.000
_cell.length_c   1.000
_cell.angle_alpha   90.00
_cell.angle_beta   90.00
_cell.angle_gamma   90.00
#
_symmetry.space_group_name_H-M   'P 1'
#
loop_
_entity.id
_entity.type
_entity.pdbx_description
1 polymer ?
#
loop_
_entity_poly.entity_id
_entity_poly.type
_entity_poly.pdbx_seq_one_letter_code
_entity_poly.pdbx_strand_id
1 'polypeptide(L)'
;MGTARNNRLFAALLMVALLASCRKPADDPQIVEAFFKLTPESGSTTTRFEFDASPTLLVADEEHPVLIRYDWQGDGTWDQDYTTDATVSHRFLKPGSYNIRMEARNMSGLRDTFNTGLIVVQGYSAPIADLQVLPDSANIFTTFIFSASHSFDDEDSMNLLIFRWDFDGDGSWDTGFESQSMGSHLFASTGKYLAGVEVMDPTGRSSVVKRLVTVDLLNDSILPQFTADGGFCTVSDIFHFDASGSSIIGRAEALMTYSWDIFADNVWEEAGLATPNFNRIIQKEGKVKVKLRVTDERGLYMDTTRTVEIFPMNTLPEVKLTLGNPLGNLGTEYFIHCIGTHDRETQILDLGYQWDVNADGRWDPEFNNLREIKYRFSTIGKHPVSLKVTDGHEDSVVKTDTIYVFEGDHETALLADKRIEGQTDYYGIVRLGNLWWMQENLLFYKEPTKDNPGVVPMAYGADTTLWEQYGGLYTFNLASGLCPKGWRLPTRAEFQELFTVEARGSIGALLLGGETEFHAKLGGYIDFNGRSVGFGTITHFWLGGVSSNNIPSAWYIDRSKGESKAVMVSKGYGFSVRCVRKE
;
A
#
# COMPACT_ATOMS: atom_id res chain seq x y z
N MET A 1 32.41 -98.33 46.76
CA MET A 1 31.92 -98.98 47.99
C MET A 1 30.83 -98.07 48.55
N GLY A 2 29.55 -98.39 48.78
CA GLY A 2 28.70 -99.60 48.71
C GLY A 2 27.59 -99.44 49.79
N THR A 3 26.38 -100.04 49.81
CA THR A 3 25.57 -100.97 48.96
C THR A 3 24.19 -101.11 49.70
N ALA A 4 23.01 -101.44 49.14
CA ALA A 4 22.47 -101.68 47.79
C ALA A 4 20.91 -101.77 47.86
N ARG A 5 20.22 -102.09 46.75
CA ARG A 5 18.74 -102.28 46.55
C ARG A 5 17.89 -100.98 46.47
N ASN A 6 16.85 -100.86 45.61
CA ASN A 6 16.33 -101.75 44.55
C ASN A 6 15.60 -100.99 43.40
N ASN A 7 15.62 -101.58 42.20
CA ASN A 7 15.23 -101.13 40.84
C ASN A 7 13.89 -100.38 40.52
N ARG A 8 13.92 -99.77 39.30
CA ARG A 8 12.86 -99.46 38.27
C ARG A 8 12.45 -97.97 38.14
N LEU A 9 11.98 -97.45 36.99
CA LEU A 9 12.41 -97.47 35.56
C LEU A 9 11.49 -96.52 34.72
N PHE A 10 12.02 -95.90 33.66
CA PHE A 10 11.34 -95.27 32.48
C PHE A 10 10.65 -93.87 32.50
N ALA A 11 10.96 -93.12 31.41
CA ALA A 11 10.14 -92.26 30.52
C ALA A 11 9.38 -90.98 30.99
N ALA A 12 9.96 -89.83 30.66
CA ALA A 12 9.54 -88.85 29.62
C ALA A 12 8.08 -88.33 29.42
N LEU A 13 8.02 -87.03 29.07
CA LEU A 13 7.11 -86.29 28.14
C LEU A 13 5.94 -85.41 28.67
N LEU A 14 5.93 -84.18 28.14
CA LEU A 14 4.81 -83.33 27.65
C LEU A 14 3.85 -82.55 28.58
N MET A 15 3.28 -81.49 27.99
CA MET A 15 2.32 -80.48 28.52
C MET A 15 0.98 -81.03 29.01
N VAL A 16 0.27 -80.27 29.86
CA VAL A 16 -1.02 -79.58 29.58
C VAL A 16 -1.47 -78.77 30.83
N ALA A 17 -2.42 -77.85 30.67
CA ALA A 17 -2.68 -76.73 31.57
C ALA A 17 -3.97 -76.83 32.44
N LEU A 18 -4.20 -75.75 33.20
CA LEU A 18 -5.48 -75.18 33.67
C LEU A 18 -6.04 -75.53 35.08
N LEU A 19 -6.17 -74.43 35.85
CA LEU A 19 -7.23 -74.08 36.82
C LEU A 19 -7.31 -74.80 38.19
N ALA A 20 -6.97 -74.03 39.23
CA ALA A 20 -7.93 -73.72 40.28
C ALA A 20 -7.72 -72.28 40.79
N SER A 21 -8.79 -71.49 40.83
CA SER A 21 -8.78 -70.14 41.41
C SER A 21 -8.67 -70.20 42.92
N CYS A 22 -7.86 -69.32 43.51
CA CYS A 22 -7.93 -69.00 44.94
C CYS A 22 -7.72 -67.49 45.13
N ARG A 23 -8.81 -66.75 45.35
CA ARG A 23 -8.75 -65.33 45.72
C ARG A 23 -8.09 -65.21 47.11
N LYS A 24 -6.99 -64.45 47.21
CA LYS A 24 -6.68 -63.68 48.42
C LYS A 24 -7.35 -62.29 48.30
N PRO A 25 -7.66 -61.61 49.43
CA PRO A 25 -8.67 -60.57 49.45
C PRO A 25 -8.16 -59.16 49.12
N ALA A 26 -9.14 -58.27 49.02
CA ALA A 26 -9.15 -56.80 48.95
C ALA A 26 -7.86 -56.02 49.29
N ASP A 27 -7.69 -54.94 48.53
CA ASP A 27 -7.07 -53.66 48.87
C ASP A 27 -6.35 -53.62 50.23
N ASP A 28 -5.03 -53.67 50.18
CA ASP A 28 -4.23 -53.06 51.22
C ASP A 28 -4.44 -51.54 51.08
N PRO A 29 -5.03 -50.85 52.07
CA PRO A 29 -5.26 -49.41 51.97
C PRO A 29 -3.91 -48.71 51.82
N GLN A 30 -3.65 -48.10 50.65
CA GLN A 30 -2.43 -47.36 50.37
C GLN A 30 -2.11 -46.43 51.54
N ILE A 31 -1.01 -46.74 52.23
CA ILE A 31 -0.59 -46.05 53.45
C ILE A 31 -0.21 -44.63 53.05
N VAL A 32 -0.90 -43.66 53.65
CA VAL A 32 -0.52 -42.25 53.56
C VAL A 32 0.42 -41.98 54.73
N GLU A 33 1.69 -41.71 54.44
CA GLU A 33 2.68 -41.27 55.42
C GLU A 33 3.04 -39.82 55.09
N ALA A 34 2.71 -38.89 55.98
CA ALA A 34 2.95 -37.48 55.78
C ALA A 34 4.39 -37.12 56.17
N PHE A 35 5.13 -36.55 55.24
CA PHE A 35 6.47 -36.00 55.47
C PHE A 35 6.83 -34.91 54.47
N PHE A 36 7.38 -33.80 54.94
CA PHE A 36 8.02 -32.79 54.11
C PHE A 36 9.37 -32.38 54.69
N LYS A 37 10.28 -31.99 53.80
CA LYS A 37 11.56 -31.38 54.16
C LYS A 37 11.42 -29.85 54.11
N LEU A 38 11.69 -29.21 55.24
CA LEU A 38 11.79 -27.76 55.35
C LEU A 38 13.21 -27.30 55.01
N THR A 39 13.37 -26.29 54.15
CA THR A 39 14.67 -25.67 53.88
C THR A 39 14.53 -24.15 53.73
N PRO A 40 15.26 -23.32 54.50
CA PRO A 40 16.12 -23.67 55.65
C PRO A 40 15.29 -24.04 56.90
N GLU A 41 15.88 -24.78 57.84
CA GLU A 41 15.22 -25.21 59.10
C GLU A 41 15.00 -24.07 60.12
N SER A 42 15.59 -22.89 59.88
CA SER A 42 15.38 -21.67 60.66
C SER A 42 15.64 -20.46 59.78
N GLY A 43 15.05 -19.31 60.12
CA GLY A 43 15.24 -18.09 59.34
C GLY A 43 14.64 -16.85 59.99
N SER A 44 14.52 -15.80 59.20
CA SER A 44 13.98 -14.49 59.56
C SER A 44 12.64 -14.22 58.88
N THR A 45 11.96 -13.13 59.24
CA THR A 45 10.74 -12.70 58.52
C THR A 45 10.96 -12.46 57.03
N THR A 46 12.20 -12.18 56.61
CA THR A 46 12.62 -12.01 55.21
C THR A 46 12.96 -13.32 54.48
N THR A 47 12.98 -14.45 55.19
CA THR A 47 13.34 -15.75 54.61
C THR A 47 12.15 -16.36 53.87
N ARG A 48 12.37 -16.78 52.62
CA ARG A 48 11.48 -17.74 51.94
C ARG A 48 11.90 -19.14 52.31
N PHE A 49 10.93 -19.93 52.75
CA PHE A 49 11.07 -21.30 53.19
C PHE A 49 10.44 -22.22 52.16
N GLU A 50 11.20 -23.22 51.70
CA GLU A 50 10.71 -24.26 50.81
C GLU A 50 10.26 -25.49 51.62
N PHE A 51 9.05 -25.96 51.31
CA PHE A 51 8.40 -27.11 51.90
C PHE A 51 8.29 -28.22 50.86
N ASP A 52 9.27 -29.12 50.86
CA ASP A 52 9.39 -30.21 49.89
C ASP A 52 8.75 -31.49 50.43
N ALA A 53 7.50 -31.71 50.04
CA ALA A 53 6.70 -32.91 50.30
C ALA A 53 6.85 -34.00 49.22
N SER A 54 7.84 -33.92 48.32
CA SER A 54 8.13 -34.99 47.36
C SER A 54 8.19 -36.38 48.00
N PRO A 55 8.75 -36.60 49.21
CA PRO A 55 8.72 -37.92 49.86
C PRO A 55 7.31 -38.46 50.13
N THR A 56 6.34 -37.60 50.45
CA THR A 56 4.92 -37.99 50.59
C THR A 56 4.32 -38.40 49.25
N LEU A 57 4.63 -37.64 48.19
CA LEU A 57 4.03 -37.84 46.86
C LEU A 57 4.70 -38.94 46.03
N LEU A 58 5.93 -39.36 46.38
CA LEU A 58 6.61 -40.51 45.77
C LEU A 58 5.89 -41.85 46.00
N VAL A 59 4.94 -41.90 46.94
CA VAL A 59 4.10 -43.08 47.22
C VAL A 59 2.78 -43.06 46.42
N ALA A 60 2.47 -41.94 45.74
CA ALA A 60 1.29 -41.81 44.89
C ALA A 60 1.53 -42.35 43.48
N ASP A 61 0.46 -42.86 42.85
CA ASP A 61 0.44 -43.25 41.43
C ASP A 61 -0.66 -42.48 40.66
N GLU A 62 -0.66 -42.57 39.33
CA GLU A 62 -1.63 -41.82 38.49
C GLU A 62 -3.10 -42.22 38.71
N GLU A 63 -3.37 -43.42 39.22
CA GLU A 63 -4.74 -43.87 39.57
C GLU A 63 -5.10 -43.48 41.02
N HIS A 64 -4.12 -43.20 41.88
CA HIS A 64 -4.28 -42.92 43.31
C HIS A 64 -3.44 -41.71 43.78
N PRO A 65 -3.82 -40.47 43.43
CA PRO A 65 -3.11 -39.28 43.88
C PRO A 65 -3.23 -39.08 45.39
N VAL A 66 -2.12 -38.68 46.02
CA VAL A 66 -2.09 -38.11 47.36
C VAL A 66 -2.14 -36.59 47.24
N LEU A 67 -3.00 -35.96 48.03
CA LEU A 67 -3.18 -34.53 48.12
C LEU A 67 -2.63 -34.01 49.44
N ILE A 68 -1.93 -32.88 49.43
CA ILE A 68 -1.36 -32.25 50.63
C ILE A 68 -1.93 -30.85 50.83
N ARG A 69 -1.95 -30.38 52.08
CA ARG A 69 -2.24 -28.99 52.45
C ARG A 69 -1.59 -28.62 53.78
N TYR A 70 -1.45 -27.33 54.03
CA TYR A 70 -0.72 -26.78 55.18
C TYR A 70 -1.61 -25.87 56.06
N ASP A 71 -1.35 -25.95 57.36
CA ASP A 71 -1.71 -25.00 58.42
C ASP A 71 -0.37 -24.41 58.90
N TRP A 72 -0.09 -23.17 58.50
CA TRP A 72 1.21 -22.53 58.65
C TRP A 72 1.42 -22.00 60.07
N GLN A 73 0.36 -21.53 60.73
CA GLN A 73 0.42 -21.08 62.12
C GLN A 73 0.29 -22.21 63.16
N GLY A 74 -0.28 -23.35 62.78
CA GLY A 74 -0.63 -24.43 63.70
C GLY A 74 -1.87 -24.12 64.55
N ASP A 75 -2.80 -23.30 64.05
CA ASP A 75 -3.99 -22.86 64.80
C ASP A 75 -5.20 -23.80 64.63
N GLY A 76 -5.09 -24.83 63.79
CA GLY A 76 -6.13 -25.79 63.47
C GLY A 76 -6.98 -25.41 62.27
N THR A 77 -6.74 -24.25 61.66
CA THR A 77 -7.33 -23.81 60.39
C THR A 77 -6.37 -24.12 59.25
N TRP A 78 -6.89 -24.56 58.11
CA TRP A 78 -6.06 -24.83 56.93
C TRP A 78 -5.96 -23.57 56.08
N ASP A 79 -4.74 -23.09 55.84
CA ASP A 79 -4.46 -21.86 55.08
C ASP A 79 -4.44 -22.07 53.58
N GLN A 80 -4.30 -23.31 53.15
CA GLN A 80 -4.28 -23.71 51.75
C GLN A 80 -5.29 -24.84 51.51
N ASP A 81 -5.95 -24.78 50.37
CA ASP A 81 -6.65 -25.94 49.81
C ASP A 81 -5.67 -27.06 49.43
N TYR A 82 -6.20 -28.26 49.23
CA TYR A 82 -5.41 -29.40 48.80
C TYR A 82 -4.74 -29.18 47.44
N THR A 83 -3.44 -29.48 47.35
CA THR A 83 -2.66 -29.48 46.10
C THR A 83 -1.91 -30.82 45.89
N THR A 84 -1.48 -31.06 44.65
CA THR A 84 -0.52 -32.09 44.24
C THR A 84 0.90 -31.53 44.05
N ASP A 85 1.12 -30.23 44.27
CA ASP A 85 2.43 -29.61 44.11
C ASP A 85 3.39 -30.09 45.20
N ALA A 86 4.46 -30.78 44.78
CA ALA A 86 5.42 -31.39 45.70
C ALA A 86 6.22 -30.37 46.52
N THR A 87 6.37 -29.14 46.04
CA THR A 87 7.14 -28.07 46.68
C THR A 87 6.31 -26.80 46.81
N VAL A 88 6.21 -26.25 48.02
CA VAL A 88 5.54 -24.97 48.29
C VAL A 88 6.53 -23.98 48.92
N SER A 89 6.57 -22.76 48.39
CA SER A 89 7.38 -21.66 48.93
C SER A 89 6.51 -20.75 49.81
N HIS A 90 6.86 -20.57 51.09
CA HIS A 90 6.12 -19.73 52.03
C HIS A 90 7.05 -18.76 52.78
N ARG A 91 6.54 -17.59 53.20
CA ARG A 91 7.28 -16.59 54.00
C ARG A 91 6.41 -16.10 55.16
N PHE A 92 6.97 -16.12 56.36
CA PHE A 92 6.32 -15.70 57.59
C PHE A 92 6.64 -14.23 57.90
N LEU A 93 5.66 -13.33 57.76
CA LEU A 93 5.87 -11.87 57.92
C LEU A 93 5.95 -11.39 59.39
N LYS A 94 5.89 -12.29 60.38
CA LYS A 94 5.99 -11.94 61.80
C LYS A 94 7.02 -12.84 62.50
N PRO A 95 7.80 -12.30 63.44
CA PRO A 95 8.69 -13.12 64.25
C PRO A 95 7.86 -13.99 65.21
N GLY A 96 8.26 -15.25 65.39
CA GLY A 96 7.53 -16.20 66.21
C GLY A 96 8.08 -17.62 66.12
N SER A 97 7.50 -18.50 66.94
CA SER A 97 7.67 -19.95 66.80
C SER A 97 6.40 -20.50 66.17
N TYR A 98 6.54 -21.10 64.99
CA TYR A 98 5.46 -21.69 64.21
C TYR A 98 5.49 -23.21 64.35
N ASN A 99 4.34 -23.83 64.52
CA ASN A 99 4.20 -25.30 64.52
C ASN A 99 3.45 -25.72 63.26
N ILE A 100 4.19 -25.77 62.15
CA ILE A 100 3.65 -25.92 60.81
C ILE A 100 3.15 -27.35 60.64
N ARG A 101 1.89 -27.50 60.27
CA ARG A 101 1.21 -28.79 60.14
C ARG A 101 0.82 -29.04 58.69
N MET A 102 1.28 -30.16 58.14
CA MET A 102 0.81 -30.67 56.84
C MET A 102 -0.17 -31.82 57.06
N GLU A 103 -1.26 -31.87 56.30
CA GLU A 103 -2.10 -33.07 56.16
C GLU A 103 -2.00 -33.61 54.75
N ALA A 104 -1.58 -34.88 54.66
CA ALA A 104 -1.66 -35.67 53.43
C ALA A 104 -2.95 -36.50 53.44
N ARG A 105 -3.60 -36.63 52.28
CA ARG A 105 -4.86 -37.36 52.13
C ARG A 105 -4.91 -38.09 50.79
N ASN A 106 -5.31 -39.36 50.77
CA ASN A 106 -5.60 -40.09 49.55
C ASN A 106 -7.09 -40.02 49.15
N MET A 107 -7.40 -40.46 47.92
CA MET A 107 -8.75 -40.47 47.37
C MET A 107 -9.74 -41.33 48.18
N SER A 108 -9.27 -42.41 48.81
CA SER A 108 -10.04 -43.25 49.75
C SER A 108 -10.38 -42.57 51.07
N GLY A 109 -9.86 -41.36 51.32
CA GLY A 109 -10.17 -40.54 52.49
C GLY A 109 -9.30 -40.81 53.72
N LEU A 110 -8.30 -41.69 53.61
CA LEU A 110 -7.28 -41.87 54.65
C LEU A 110 -6.38 -40.65 54.70
N ARG A 111 -5.89 -40.34 55.90
CA ARG A 111 -5.10 -39.14 56.18
C ARG A 111 -4.01 -39.44 57.18
N ASP A 112 -2.90 -38.72 57.02
CA ASP A 112 -1.86 -38.61 58.03
C ASP A 112 -1.37 -37.16 58.10
N THR A 113 -0.79 -36.75 59.23
CA THR A 113 -0.32 -35.37 59.43
C THR A 113 1.06 -35.28 60.04
N PHE A 114 1.93 -34.50 59.39
CA PHE A 114 3.27 -34.18 59.86
C PHE A 114 3.29 -32.79 60.47
N ASN A 115 4.06 -32.60 61.55
CA ASN A 115 4.26 -31.29 62.17
C ASN A 115 5.76 -31.01 62.27
N THR A 116 6.17 -29.78 61.95
CA THR A 116 7.54 -29.30 62.22
C THR A 116 7.54 -27.95 62.91
N GLY A 117 8.47 -27.76 63.84
CA GLY A 117 8.70 -26.47 64.50
C GLY A 117 9.63 -25.61 63.65
N LEU A 118 9.21 -24.38 63.33
CA LEU A 118 10.05 -23.37 62.70
C LEU A 118 10.16 -22.15 63.61
N ILE A 119 11.39 -21.70 63.87
CA ILE A 119 11.66 -20.43 64.55
C ILE A 119 11.95 -19.37 63.49
N VAL A 120 11.14 -18.32 63.48
CA VAL A 120 11.27 -17.15 62.62
C VAL A 120 11.67 -15.97 63.52
N VAL A 121 12.88 -15.44 63.33
CA VAL A 121 13.33 -14.22 64.03
C VAL A 121 12.94 -12.97 63.24
N GLN A 122 13.01 -11.78 63.86
CA GLN A 122 12.78 -10.54 63.12
C GLN A 122 13.83 -10.40 62.01
N GLY A 123 13.36 -10.33 60.77
CA GLY A 123 14.15 -9.92 59.61
C GLY A 123 13.94 -8.45 59.31
N TYR A 124 14.69 -7.96 58.33
CA TYR A 124 14.56 -6.60 57.81
C TYR A 124 14.99 -6.64 56.33
N SER A 125 14.05 -6.44 55.41
CA SER A 125 14.32 -6.27 53.99
C SER A 125 14.74 -4.84 53.68
N ALA A 126 15.24 -4.60 52.47
CA ALA A 126 15.24 -3.25 51.93
C ALA A 126 13.87 -3.00 51.27
N PRO A 127 13.32 -1.77 51.35
CA PRO A 127 12.08 -1.43 50.67
C PRO A 127 12.22 -1.66 49.17
N ILE A 128 11.12 -1.97 48.49
CA ILE A 128 11.04 -2.04 47.03
C ILE A 128 10.56 -0.68 46.53
N ALA A 129 11.45 0.08 45.90
CA ALA A 129 11.16 1.41 45.36
C ALA A 129 10.41 1.35 44.02
N ASP A 130 9.37 2.17 43.86
CA ASP A 130 8.69 2.47 42.59
C ASP A 130 9.01 3.91 42.15
N LEU A 131 8.96 4.19 40.84
CA LEU A 131 9.11 5.54 40.31
C LEU A 131 8.26 5.81 39.07
N GLN A 132 7.25 6.65 39.25
CA GLN A 132 6.44 7.23 38.18
C GLN A 132 6.86 8.68 37.94
N VAL A 133 6.99 9.06 36.66
CA VAL A 133 7.29 10.44 36.26
C VAL A 133 6.25 10.89 35.26
N LEU A 134 5.70 12.10 35.45
CA LEU A 134 4.64 12.68 34.64
C LEU A 134 4.95 14.17 34.32
N PRO A 135 5.01 14.55 33.03
CA PRO A 135 5.21 13.68 31.86
C PRO A 135 6.58 12.99 31.89
N ASP A 136 6.86 12.02 31.03
CA ASP A 136 8.22 11.46 30.87
C ASP A 136 9.01 12.07 29.68
N SER A 137 8.36 12.90 28.86
CA SER A 137 8.98 13.80 27.89
C SER A 137 8.24 15.14 27.83
N ALA A 138 8.97 16.26 27.91
CA ALA A 138 8.43 17.62 27.69
C ALA A 138 9.56 18.66 27.52
N ASN A 139 9.22 19.92 27.23
CA ASN A 139 10.20 20.99 27.11
C ASN A 139 10.66 21.58 28.45
N ILE A 140 11.76 22.36 28.41
CA ILE A 140 12.40 23.05 29.55
C ILE A 140 11.51 23.99 30.39
N PHE A 141 10.28 24.29 29.97
CA PHE A 141 9.33 25.10 30.76
C PHE A 141 8.29 24.24 31.51
N THR A 142 8.38 22.91 31.40
CA THR A 142 7.44 21.98 32.02
C THR A 142 7.99 21.47 33.35
N THR A 143 7.21 21.63 34.43
CA THR A 143 7.53 20.99 35.71
C THR A 143 7.17 19.50 35.64
N PHE A 144 8.15 18.65 35.90
CA PHE A 144 8.01 17.20 35.97
C PHE A 144 7.59 16.80 37.38
N ILE A 145 6.60 15.91 37.50
CA ILE A 145 6.13 15.35 38.78
C ILE A 145 6.69 13.94 38.93
N PHE A 146 7.34 13.68 40.05
CA PHE A 146 7.92 12.39 40.43
C PHE A 146 7.11 11.80 41.58
N SER A 147 6.73 10.53 41.46
CA SER A 147 5.94 9.82 42.47
C SER A 147 6.54 8.45 42.76
N ALA A 148 6.89 8.23 44.02
CA ALA A 148 7.33 6.96 44.57
C ALA A 148 6.21 6.28 45.38
N SER A 149 4.95 6.67 45.16
CA SER A 149 3.79 6.31 46.00
C SER A 149 3.41 4.82 46.03
N HIS A 150 3.93 3.99 45.12
CA HIS A 150 3.77 2.52 45.15
C HIS A 150 5.00 1.78 45.69
N SER A 151 6.00 2.52 46.22
CA SER A 151 7.07 1.90 46.99
C SER A 151 6.47 1.21 48.21
N PHE A 152 7.05 0.08 48.61
CA PHE A 152 6.57 -0.67 49.78
C PHE A 152 7.72 -1.38 50.47
N ASP A 153 7.51 -1.72 51.74
CA ASP A 153 8.34 -2.65 52.48
C ASP A 153 7.45 -3.74 53.08
N ASP A 154 8.00 -4.93 53.31
CA ASP A 154 7.25 -6.08 53.85
C ASP A 154 7.09 -6.02 55.37
N GLU A 155 7.98 -5.30 56.06
CA GLU A 155 8.02 -5.15 57.51
C GLU A 155 7.53 -3.75 57.96
N ASP A 156 7.77 -2.70 57.18
CA ASP A 156 7.42 -1.31 57.50
C ASP A 156 6.29 -0.70 56.63
N SER A 157 5.43 0.10 57.26
CA SER A 157 4.35 0.81 56.55
C SER A 157 4.87 2.02 55.77
N MET A 158 4.27 2.31 54.61
CA MET A 158 4.67 3.40 53.69
C MET A 158 4.90 4.78 54.35
N ASN A 159 4.18 5.10 55.43
CA ASN A 159 4.33 6.36 56.18
C ASN A 159 5.56 6.42 57.10
N LEU A 160 6.33 5.32 57.20
CA LEU A 160 7.60 5.23 57.92
C LEU A 160 8.81 5.28 56.97
N LEU A 161 8.57 5.10 55.66
CA LEU A 161 9.61 5.20 54.64
C LEU A 161 9.97 6.67 54.38
N ILE A 162 11.23 6.91 54.05
CA ILE A 162 11.76 8.23 53.70
C ILE A 162 12.43 8.19 52.32
N PHE A 163 12.31 9.29 51.59
CA PHE A 163 12.58 9.40 50.15
C PHE A 163 13.62 10.49 49.91
N ARG A 164 14.58 10.24 49.02
CA ARG A 164 15.43 11.29 48.44
C ARG A 164 15.58 11.10 46.94
N TRP A 165 15.82 12.21 46.25
CA TRP A 165 15.74 12.34 44.80
C TRP A 165 17.06 12.81 44.20
N ASP A 166 17.40 12.22 43.06
CA ASP A 166 18.53 12.51 42.16
C ASP A 166 17.86 12.79 40.81
N PHE A 167 17.45 14.03 40.56
CA PHE A 167 16.54 14.36 39.44
C PHE A 167 17.26 14.37 38.10
N ASP A 168 18.51 14.84 38.05
CA ASP A 168 19.29 14.88 36.81
C ASP A 168 20.01 13.55 36.51
N GLY A 169 20.21 12.70 37.51
CA GLY A 169 20.86 11.40 37.37
C GLY A 169 22.39 11.46 37.47
N ASP A 170 22.99 12.56 37.93
CA ASP A 170 24.45 12.74 38.00
C ASP A 170 25.13 11.84 39.07
N GLY A 171 24.33 11.28 39.98
CA GLY A 171 24.79 10.39 41.06
C GLY A 171 24.97 11.10 42.42
N SER A 172 24.72 12.40 42.47
CA SER A 172 24.52 13.21 43.67
C SER A 172 23.03 13.24 44.01
N TRP A 173 22.70 13.47 45.28
CA TRP A 173 21.31 13.64 45.71
C TRP A 173 20.97 15.12 45.78
N ASP A 174 19.99 15.57 44.99
CA ASP A 174 19.46 16.94 44.99
C ASP A 174 18.77 17.30 46.32
N THR A 175 18.29 16.27 47.03
CA THR A 175 17.43 16.41 48.21
C THR A 175 17.94 15.54 49.38
N GLY A 176 17.58 15.96 50.60
CA GLY A 176 17.71 15.11 51.78
C GLY A 176 16.63 14.03 51.81
N PHE A 177 16.71 13.12 52.80
CA PHE A 177 15.62 12.19 53.05
C PHE A 177 14.43 12.91 53.71
N GLU A 178 13.26 12.81 53.09
CA GLU A 178 12.00 13.40 53.54
C GLU A 178 10.86 12.36 53.54
N SER A 179 9.79 12.60 54.29
CA SER A 179 8.62 11.69 54.34
C SER A 179 7.64 11.86 53.18
N GLN A 180 7.94 12.73 52.21
CA GLN A 180 7.08 12.96 51.04
C GLN A 180 7.47 12.01 49.91
N SER A 181 6.56 11.12 49.53
CA SER A 181 6.73 10.20 48.38
C SER A 181 6.50 10.87 47.01
N MET A 182 6.41 12.20 46.97
CA MET A 182 6.25 13.00 45.76
C MET A 182 7.31 14.11 45.70
N GLY A 183 7.92 14.26 44.53
CA GLY A 183 8.85 15.34 44.20
C GLY A 183 8.42 16.08 42.93
N SER A 184 9.00 17.26 42.70
CA SER A 184 8.84 17.98 41.43
C SER A 184 10.12 18.71 41.04
N HIS A 185 10.42 18.74 39.74
CA HIS A 185 11.65 19.32 39.21
C HIS A 185 11.39 20.06 37.88
N LEU A 186 12.21 21.09 37.61
CA LEU A 186 12.20 21.85 36.36
C LEU A 186 13.63 21.89 35.81
N PHE A 187 13.85 21.15 34.72
CA PHE A 187 15.18 21.03 34.10
C PHE A 187 15.54 22.30 33.32
N ALA A 188 16.70 22.89 33.61
CA ALA A 188 17.16 24.13 32.98
C ALA A 188 17.75 23.96 31.57
N SER A 189 18.00 22.73 31.13
CA SER A 189 18.59 22.41 29.83
C SER A 189 17.90 21.21 29.18
N THR A 190 18.08 21.07 27.87
CA THR A 190 17.64 19.88 27.13
C THR A 190 18.56 18.70 27.42
N GLY A 191 18.00 17.51 27.59
CA GLY A 191 18.79 16.33 27.91
C GLY A 191 17.98 15.05 28.03
N LYS A 192 18.69 13.99 28.37
CA LYS A 192 18.12 12.72 28.80
C LYS A 192 18.65 12.43 30.20
N TYR A 193 17.79 12.62 31.19
CA TYR A 193 18.13 12.52 32.60
C TYR A 193 17.69 11.17 33.13
N LEU A 194 18.53 10.52 33.94
CA LEU A 194 18.25 9.20 34.52
C LEU A 194 17.88 9.37 36.00
N ALA A 195 16.75 10.05 36.19
CA ALA A 195 16.24 10.46 37.49
C ALA A 195 16.05 9.25 38.41
N GLY A 196 16.55 9.34 39.64
CA GLY A 196 16.48 8.33 40.67
C GLY A 196 15.72 8.77 41.90
N VAL A 197 15.11 7.78 42.57
CA VAL A 197 14.65 7.91 43.95
C VAL A 197 15.30 6.80 44.78
N GLU A 198 15.80 7.17 45.96
CA GLU A 198 16.15 6.22 47.01
C GLU A 198 15.06 6.22 48.08
N VAL A 199 14.57 5.03 48.38
CA VAL A 199 13.60 4.79 49.46
C VAL A 199 14.33 4.09 50.58
N MET A 200 14.21 4.59 51.80
CA MET A 200 14.87 4.06 53.00
C MET A 200 13.85 3.75 54.10
N ASP A 201 14.06 2.63 54.79
CA ASP A 201 13.26 2.18 55.93
C ASP A 201 13.76 2.80 57.27
N PRO A 202 13.01 2.64 58.38
CA PRO A 202 13.48 3.02 59.72
C PRO A 202 14.72 2.24 60.24
N THR A 203 15.11 1.16 59.56
CA THR A 203 16.23 0.28 59.94
C THR A 203 17.55 0.67 59.26
N GLY A 204 17.51 1.64 58.33
CA GLY A 204 18.64 2.16 57.56
C GLY A 204 18.94 1.37 56.28
N ARG A 205 18.03 0.50 55.83
CA ARG A 205 18.11 -0.20 54.54
C ARG A 205 17.40 0.62 53.47
N SER A 206 17.93 0.58 52.25
CA SER A 206 17.36 1.31 51.13
C SER A 206 17.45 0.55 49.83
N SER A 207 16.62 0.97 48.87
CA SER A 207 16.79 0.62 47.46
C SER A 207 16.66 1.87 46.59
N VAL A 208 17.24 1.80 45.40
CA VAL A 208 17.23 2.86 44.41
C VAL A 208 16.57 2.34 43.13
N VAL A 209 15.63 3.10 42.60
CA VAL A 209 15.06 2.89 41.25
C VAL A 209 15.28 4.15 40.42
N LYS A 210 15.50 3.98 39.12
CA LYS A 210 15.73 5.09 38.17
C LYS A 210 14.79 5.02 36.98
N ARG A 211 14.38 6.18 36.45
CA ARG A 211 13.53 6.32 35.26
C ARG A 211 14.10 7.39 34.32
N LEU A 212 14.03 7.12 33.02
CA LEU A 212 14.47 8.05 31.99
C LEU A 212 13.45 9.20 31.84
N VAL A 213 13.94 10.43 31.82
CA VAL A 213 13.19 11.65 31.53
C VAL A 213 13.82 12.35 30.34
N THR A 214 13.02 12.74 29.35
CA THR A 214 13.49 13.47 28.17
C THR A 214 13.07 14.93 28.26
N VAL A 215 14.02 15.84 28.05
CA VAL A 215 13.77 17.29 28.06
C VAL A 215 14.25 17.90 26.76
N ASP A 216 13.36 18.65 26.10
CA ASP A 216 13.58 19.21 24.77
C ASP A 216 13.21 20.71 24.68
N LEU A 217 13.17 21.23 23.46
CA LEU A 217 12.69 22.57 23.11
C LEU A 217 11.46 22.49 22.20
N LEU A 218 10.72 21.38 22.22
CA LEU A 218 9.57 21.18 21.34
C LEU A 218 8.33 21.90 21.87
N ASN A 219 7.54 22.42 20.93
CA ASN A 219 6.22 22.95 21.22
C ASN A 219 5.21 22.34 20.24
N ASP A 220 4.52 21.29 20.67
CA ASP A 220 3.50 20.56 19.91
C ASP A 220 2.27 21.42 19.53
N SER A 221 2.16 22.63 20.07
CA SER A 221 1.14 23.60 19.63
C SER A 221 1.55 24.36 18.37
N ILE A 222 2.81 24.32 17.95
CA ILE A 222 3.27 24.91 16.68
C ILE A 222 2.95 23.93 15.55
N LEU A 223 2.22 24.41 14.54
CA LEU A 223 1.90 23.70 13.31
C LEU A 223 2.71 24.32 12.17
N PRO A 224 3.96 23.87 11.94
CA PRO A 224 4.80 24.41 10.86
C PRO A 224 4.32 23.91 9.49
N GLN A 225 4.11 24.83 8.56
CA GLN A 225 3.65 24.56 7.20
C GLN A 225 4.33 25.50 6.21
N PHE A 226 4.72 24.99 5.05
CA PHE A 226 5.15 25.83 3.93
C PHE A 226 4.75 25.31 2.55
N THR A 227 4.61 26.26 1.63
CA THR A 227 4.71 26.05 0.20
C THR A 227 6.12 26.34 -0.29
N ALA A 228 6.58 25.55 -1.24
CA ALA A 228 7.63 25.93 -2.17
C ALA A 228 6.97 26.10 -3.54
N ASP A 229 7.62 26.82 -4.45
CA ASP A 229 7.18 26.95 -5.85
C ASP A 229 6.67 25.63 -6.44
N GLY A 230 5.57 25.72 -7.18
CA GLY A 230 4.94 24.55 -7.77
C GLY A 230 5.77 24.01 -8.92
N GLY A 231 6.31 22.80 -8.78
CA GLY A 231 6.67 21.88 -9.88
C GLY A 231 7.85 22.23 -10.78
N PHE A 232 8.00 23.47 -11.22
CA PHE A 232 8.71 23.80 -12.46
C PHE A 232 10.17 24.18 -12.27
N CYS A 233 10.63 24.38 -11.04
CA CYS A 233 11.93 25.00 -10.79
C CYS A 233 13.13 24.15 -11.26
N THR A 234 13.96 24.76 -12.08
CA THR A 234 15.25 24.25 -12.53
C THR A 234 16.39 24.68 -11.59
N VAL A 235 17.59 24.13 -11.77
CA VAL A 235 18.82 24.58 -11.07
C VAL A 235 19.20 26.04 -11.31
N SER A 236 18.56 26.71 -12.28
CA SER A 236 18.77 28.13 -12.61
C SER A 236 17.75 29.05 -11.92
N ASP A 237 16.63 28.50 -11.46
CA ASP A 237 15.49 29.27 -10.99
C ASP A 237 15.62 29.66 -9.51
N ILE A 238 14.94 30.75 -9.15
CA ILE A 238 14.80 31.18 -7.77
C ILE A 238 13.59 30.44 -7.20
N PHE A 239 13.83 29.54 -6.24
CA PHE A 239 12.78 28.91 -5.45
C PHE A 239 12.26 29.91 -4.43
N HIS A 240 10.96 30.15 -4.40
CA HIS A 240 10.23 30.88 -3.39
C HIS A 240 9.65 29.88 -2.39
N PHE A 241 10.00 30.05 -1.13
CA PHE A 241 9.44 29.32 0.00
C PHE A 241 8.57 30.27 0.80
N ASP A 242 7.33 29.90 1.07
CA ASP A 242 6.39 30.67 1.89
C ASP A 242 5.87 29.79 3.04
N ALA A 243 6.26 30.15 4.26
CA ALA A 243 5.82 29.52 5.50
C ALA A 243 4.54 30.15 6.11
N SER A 244 3.82 31.02 5.40
CA SER A 244 2.68 31.81 5.91
C SER A 244 1.51 30.98 6.44
N GLY A 245 1.40 29.71 6.04
CA GLY A 245 0.44 28.75 6.60
C GLY A 245 0.80 28.23 8.00
N SER A 246 1.99 28.53 8.51
CA SER A 246 2.41 28.14 9.86
C SER A 246 1.59 28.85 10.93
N SER A 247 1.24 28.14 12.01
CA SER A 247 0.40 28.70 13.08
C SER A 247 0.71 28.11 14.45
N ILE A 248 0.22 28.75 15.52
CA ILE A 248 0.26 28.21 16.88
C ILE A 248 -1.17 28.04 17.40
N ILE A 249 -1.50 26.83 17.87
CA ILE A 249 -2.82 26.49 18.40
C ILE A 249 -3.19 27.44 19.54
N GLY A 250 -4.34 28.10 19.42
CA GLY A 250 -4.84 29.07 20.41
C GLY A 250 -4.18 30.45 20.36
N ARG A 251 -3.28 30.74 19.40
CA ARG A 251 -2.59 32.03 19.27
C ARG A 251 -2.49 32.48 17.80
N ALA A 252 -3.48 33.22 17.34
CA ALA A 252 -3.55 33.70 15.95
C ALA A 252 -2.48 34.74 15.57
N GLU A 253 -2.03 35.56 16.53
CA GLU A 253 -1.04 36.65 16.31
C GLU A 253 0.31 36.34 17.00
N ALA A 254 0.69 35.06 17.07
CA ALA A 254 1.97 34.68 17.65
C ALA A 254 3.15 35.21 16.82
N LEU A 255 4.15 35.79 17.50
CA LEU A 255 5.43 36.10 16.87
C LEU A 255 6.20 34.80 16.66
N MET A 256 6.54 34.53 15.40
CA MET A 256 7.27 33.32 14.99
C MET A 256 8.52 33.72 14.23
N THR A 257 9.56 32.88 14.31
CA THR A 257 10.73 32.98 13.44
C THR A 257 10.94 31.69 12.64
N TYR A 258 11.46 31.84 11.42
CA TYR A 258 11.57 30.79 10.42
C TYR A 258 13.04 30.51 10.11
N SER A 259 13.45 29.24 10.18
CA SER A 259 14.79 28.79 9.78
C SER A 259 14.68 27.68 8.74
N TRP A 260 15.52 27.75 7.71
CA TRP A 260 15.47 26.90 6.52
C TRP A 260 16.75 26.10 6.38
N ASP A 261 16.60 24.78 6.27
CA ASP A 261 17.65 23.81 5.96
C ASP A 261 17.23 23.12 4.66
N ILE A 262 17.87 23.51 3.56
CA ILE A 262 17.47 23.23 2.19
C ILE A 262 17.90 21.82 1.74
N PHE A 263 18.70 21.11 2.55
CA PHE A 263 19.12 19.72 2.25
C PHE A 263 18.70 18.69 3.33
N ALA A 264 18.06 19.15 4.40
CA ALA A 264 17.71 18.42 5.61
C ALA A 264 18.91 17.75 6.30
N ASP A 265 20.10 18.35 6.22
CA ASP A 265 21.35 17.82 6.77
C ASP A 265 21.72 18.39 8.16
N ASN A 266 20.91 19.32 8.67
CA ASN A 266 21.06 20.11 9.91
C ASN A 266 22.06 21.26 9.82
N VAL A 267 22.48 21.65 8.61
CA VAL A 267 23.01 22.98 8.31
C VAL A 267 21.84 23.88 7.92
N TRP A 268 21.76 25.07 8.50
CA TRP A 268 20.72 26.05 8.15
C TRP A 268 21.30 27.03 7.14
N GLU A 269 20.81 27.04 5.90
CA GLU A 269 21.14 28.08 4.91
C GLU A 269 20.65 29.46 5.34
N GLU A 270 19.57 29.51 6.13
CA GLU A 270 18.99 30.73 6.66
C GLU A 270 18.33 30.46 8.03
N ALA A 271 18.42 31.40 8.97
CA ALA A 271 17.99 31.15 10.34
C ALA A 271 17.41 32.38 11.04
N GLY A 272 16.24 32.20 11.68
CA GLY A 272 15.62 33.23 12.51
C GLY A 272 14.95 34.37 11.74
N LEU A 273 14.50 34.14 10.51
CA LEU A 273 13.76 35.14 9.74
C LEU A 273 12.48 35.56 10.48
N ALA A 274 12.20 36.85 10.55
CA ALA A 274 10.94 37.38 11.08
C ALA A 274 9.77 37.33 10.06
N THR A 275 10.06 37.00 8.80
CA THR A 275 9.07 36.87 7.71
C THR A 275 9.01 35.43 7.22
N PRO A 276 7.82 34.93 6.84
CA PRO A 276 7.65 33.54 6.38
C PRO A 276 8.26 33.26 5.00
N ASN A 277 8.57 34.30 4.22
CA ASN A 277 9.08 34.17 2.87
C ASN A 277 10.61 34.04 2.84
N PHE A 278 11.13 33.10 2.06
CA PHE A 278 12.56 32.89 1.82
C PHE A 278 12.79 32.49 0.36
N ASN A 279 13.76 33.12 -0.32
CA ASN A 279 14.03 32.88 -1.73
C ASN A 279 15.46 32.35 -1.94
N ARG A 280 15.64 31.29 -2.73
CA ARG A 280 16.95 30.65 -2.92
C ARG A 280 17.11 29.98 -4.28
N ILE A 281 18.28 30.09 -4.90
CA ILE A 281 18.67 29.25 -6.05
C ILE A 281 19.28 27.95 -5.51
N ILE A 282 18.82 26.80 -6.01
CA ILE A 282 19.25 25.46 -5.55
C ILE A 282 19.96 24.74 -6.69
N GLN A 283 21.30 24.80 -6.69
CA GLN A 283 22.15 24.23 -7.75
C GLN A 283 22.39 22.71 -7.57
N LYS A 284 21.32 21.96 -7.29
CA LYS A 284 21.35 20.51 -7.09
C LYS A 284 20.10 19.88 -7.70
N GLU A 285 20.28 19.17 -8.81
CA GLU A 285 19.19 18.47 -9.48
C GLU A 285 18.66 17.27 -8.66
N GLY A 286 17.45 16.83 -9.02
CA GLY A 286 16.76 15.70 -8.42
C GLY A 286 15.90 16.08 -7.21
N LYS A 287 15.63 15.10 -6.34
CA LYS A 287 14.72 15.25 -5.19
C LYS A 287 15.47 15.78 -3.99
N VAL A 288 15.17 17.01 -3.62
CA VAL A 288 15.78 17.74 -2.49
C VAL A 288 14.77 17.82 -1.35
N LYS A 289 15.18 17.41 -0.14
CA LYS A 289 14.33 17.52 1.06
C LYS A 289 14.67 18.82 1.77
N VAL A 290 13.69 19.70 1.87
CA VAL A 290 13.77 20.97 2.60
C VAL A 290 13.11 20.80 3.97
N LYS A 291 13.79 21.24 5.03
CA LYS A 291 13.31 21.31 6.40
C LYS A 291 13.06 22.78 6.78
N LEU A 292 11.88 23.05 7.30
CA LEU A 292 11.53 24.31 7.95
C LEU A 292 11.46 24.08 9.46
N ARG A 293 12.06 25.00 10.22
CA ARG A 293 11.83 25.17 11.66
C ARG A 293 11.04 26.43 11.92
N VAL A 294 9.97 26.33 12.69
CA VAL A 294 9.20 27.48 13.20
C VAL A 294 9.40 27.55 14.70
N THR A 295 9.82 28.72 15.19
CA THR A 295 10.19 28.95 16.61
C THR A 295 9.32 30.04 17.22
N ASP A 296 8.77 29.81 18.42
CA ASP A 296 7.95 30.76 19.19
C ASP A 296 8.79 31.81 19.95
N GLU A 297 8.13 32.78 20.58
CA GLU A 297 8.81 33.89 21.27
C GLU A 297 9.62 33.47 22.52
N ARG A 298 9.51 32.21 22.96
CA ARG A 298 10.26 31.63 24.08
C ARG A 298 11.43 30.75 23.61
N GLY A 299 11.63 30.61 22.31
CA GLY A 299 12.67 29.75 21.73
C GLY A 299 12.30 28.28 21.62
N LEU A 300 11.02 27.91 21.86
CA LEU A 300 10.54 26.56 21.56
C LEU A 300 10.18 26.45 20.08
N TYR A 301 10.35 25.27 19.49
CA TYR A 301 10.18 25.09 18.05
C TYR A 301 9.39 23.83 17.67
N MET A 302 8.98 23.78 16.40
CA MET A 302 8.61 22.55 15.72
C MET A 302 9.15 22.55 14.29
N ASP A 303 9.53 21.37 13.81
CA ASP A 303 10.10 21.17 12.47
C ASP A 303 9.10 20.50 11.53
N THR A 304 9.16 20.81 10.24
CA THR A 304 8.49 20.07 9.17
C THR A 304 9.42 19.88 7.98
N THR A 305 9.15 18.89 7.13
CA THR A 305 9.95 18.66 5.91
C THR A 305 9.06 18.44 4.69
N ARG A 306 9.48 18.97 3.55
CA ARG A 306 8.85 18.74 2.24
C ARG A 306 9.94 18.40 1.22
N THR A 307 9.62 17.50 0.29
CA THR A 307 10.50 17.24 -0.87
C THR A 307 10.09 18.13 -2.03
N VAL A 308 11.06 18.79 -2.65
CA VAL A 308 10.94 19.47 -3.96
C VAL A 308 11.71 18.67 -5.00
N GLU A 309 11.29 18.73 -6.26
CA GLU A 309 11.97 18.10 -7.39
C GLU A 309 12.56 19.21 -8.26
N ILE A 310 13.84 19.08 -8.63
CA ILE A 310 14.64 20.14 -9.25
C ILE A 310 15.21 19.61 -10.56
N PHE A 311 14.93 20.30 -11.65
CA PHE A 311 15.33 19.85 -12.99
C PHE A 311 16.60 20.55 -13.48
N PRO A 312 17.42 19.93 -14.34
CA PRO A 312 18.64 20.56 -14.85
C PRO A 312 18.37 21.74 -15.80
N MET A 313 17.23 21.75 -16.50
CA MET A 313 16.79 22.79 -17.44
C MET A 313 15.29 22.58 -17.75
N ASN A 314 14.59 23.60 -18.25
CA ASN A 314 13.25 23.44 -18.83
C ASN A 314 13.32 22.66 -20.14
N THR A 315 12.27 21.93 -20.49
CA THR A 315 12.09 21.32 -21.81
C THR A 315 10.76 21.76 -22.43
N LEU A 316 10.68 21.79 -23.76
CA LEU A 316 9.45 22.20 -24.44
C LEU A 316 8.36 21.11 -24.31
N PRO A 317 7.09 21.49 -24.11
CA PRO A 317 6.00 20.53 -23.92
C PRO A 317 5.82 19.61 -25.14
N GLU A 318 5.68 18.31 -24.90
CA GLU A 318 5.43 17.29 -25.92
C GLU A 318 3.94 17.28 -26.31
N VAL A 319 3.59 18.18 -27.24
CA VAL A 319 2.20 18.34 -27.71
C VAL A 319 1.76 17.23 -28.64
N LYS A 320 0.77 16.46 -28.17
CA LYS A 320 -0.01 15.53 -28.97
C LYS A 320 -1.35 16.18 -29.32
N LEU A 321 -1.55 16.51 -30.60
CA LEU A 321 -2.86 16.87 -31.16
C LEU A 321 -3.45 15.63 -31.84
N THR A 322 -4.76 15.39 -31.71
CA THR A 322 -5.43 14.24 -32.33
C THR A 322 -6.84 14.63 -32.79
N LEU A 323 -7.09 14.43 -34.09
CA LEU A 323 -8.42 14.53 -34.70
C LEU A 323 -9.09 13.16 -34.62
N GLY A 324 -10.21 13.04 -33.89
CA GLY A 324 -10.92 11.76 -33.75
C GLY A 324 -11.50 11.25 -35.07
N ASN A 325 -11.96 12.17 -35.92
CA ASN A 325 -12.29 11.90 -37.31
C ASN A 325 -11.95 13.14 -38.14
N PRO A 326 -10.95 13.10 -39.03
CA PRO A 326 -10.58 14.26 -39.84
C PRO A 326 -11.50 14.50 -41.05
N LEU A 327 -12.46 13.60 -41.35
CA LEU A 327 -13.30 13.66 -42.55
C LEU A 327 -14.79 13.70 -42.20
N GLY A 328 -15.57 14.60 -42.78
CA GLY A 328 -17.02 14.63 -42.55
C GLY A 328 -17.75 15.68 -43.38
N ASN A 329 -18.97 16.03 -42.96
CA ASN A 329 -19.84 17.01 -43.60
C ASN A 329 -20.26 18.12 -42.62
N LEU A 330 -21.11 19.05 -43.06
CA LEU A 330 -21.66 20.14 -42.24
C LEU A 330 -22.54 19.66 -41.06
N GLY A 331 -23.01 18.41 -41.12
CA GLY A 331 -23.73 17.71 -40.06
C GLY A 331 -22.82 17.08 -38.99
N THR A 332 -21.52 16.92 -39.27
CA THR A 332 -20.57 16.20 -38.41
C THR A 332 -20.20 17.00 -37.16
N GLU A 333 -20.26 16.35 -36.00
CA GLU A 333 -19.63 16.84 -34.77
C GLU A 333 -18.21 16.25 -34.67
N TYR A 334 -17.22 17.11 -34.86
CA TYR A 334 -15.81 16.75 -34.85
C TYR A 334 -15.29 16.73 -33.41
N PHE A 335 -14.73 15.60 -32.99
CA PHE A 335 -14.05 15.44 -31.71
C PHE A 335 -12.54 15.68 -31.89
N ILE A 336 -11.98 16.59 -31.11
CA ILE A 336 -10.58 17.00 -31.19
C ILE A 336 -10.02 17.00 -29.78
N HIS A 337 -8.85 16.41 -29.56
CA HIS A 337 -8.27 16.33 -28.22
C HIS A 337 -6.75 16.37 -28.22
N CYS A 338 -6.19 16.65 -27.04
CA CYS A 338 -4.75 16.63 -26.79
C CYS A 338 -4.31 15.59 -25.74
N ILE A 339 -5.18 14.62 -25.42
CA ILE A 339 -4.88 13.50 -24.52
C ILE A 339 -3.58 12.79 -24.93
N GLY A 340 -2.64 12.71 -23.98
CA GLY A 340 -1.28 12.23 -24.19
C GLY A 340 -0.23 13.33 -24.36
N THR A 341 -0.64 14.61 -24.45
CA THR A 341 0.27 15.74 -24.24
C THR A 341 0.80 15.70 -22.81
N HIS A 342 2.11 15.88 -22.65
CA HIS A 342 2.78 16.00 -21.36
C HIS A 342 3.95 16.98 -21.47
N ASP A 343 4.44 17.39 -20.31
CA ASP A 343 5.73 18.05 -20.16
C ASP A 343 6.51 17.33 -19.03
N ARG A 344 7.83 17.47 -19.01
CA ARG A 344 8.67 16.79 -18.02
C ARG A 344 8.73 17.55 -16.70
N GLU A 345 8.78 18.87 -16.78
CA GLU A 345 8.88 19.78 -15.65
C GLU A 345 7.47 20.22 -15.15
N THR A 346 6.53 20.43 -16.08
CA THR A 346 5.18 20.97 -15.83
C THR A 346 4.12 19.87 -15.70
N GLN A 347 3.33 19.92 -14.61
CA GLN A 347 2.23 18.97 -14.45
C GLN A 347 1.11 19.25 -15.46
N ILE A 348 0.42 18.20 -15.87
CA ILE A 348 -0.62 18.26 -16.92
C ILE A 348 -1.84 19.14 -16.59
N LEU A 349 -2.00 19.56 -15.32
CA LEU A 349 -3.04 20.50 -14.90
C LEU A 349 -2.57 21.96 -14.89
N ASP A 350 -1.26 22.18 -14.89
CA ASP A 350 -0.63 23.51 -14.88
C ASP A 350 -0.23 23.95 -16.31
N LEU A 351 -0.22 23.02 -17.27
CA LEU A 351 -0.10 23.32 -18.70
C LEU A 351 -1.28 24.21 -19.18
N GLY A 352 -0.95 25.32 -19.82
CA GLY A 352 -1.93 26.17 -20.50
C GLY A 352 -2.29 25.62 -21.88
N TYR A 353 -3.58 25.58 -22.23
CA TYR A 353 -4.06 25.13 -23.55
C TYR A 353 -4.86 26.23 -24.24
N GLN A 354 -4.51 26.57 -25.49
CA GLN A 354 -5.20 27.57 -26.31
C GLN A 354 -5.50 26.98 -27.69
N TRP A 355 -6.74 27.11 -28.16
CA TRP A 355 -7.20 26.53 -29.44
C TRP A 355 -7.52 27.63 -30.45
N ASP A 356 -7.14 27.45 -31.70
CA ASP A 356 -7.65 28.19 -32.87
C ASP A 356 -8.30 27.13 -33.77
N VAL A 357 -9.60 26.97 -33.63
CA VAL A 357 -10.40 25.92 -34.27
C VAL A 357 -10.99 26.41 -35.59
N ASN A 358 -11.16 27.72 -35.73
CA ASN A 358 -11.82 28.37 -36.87
C ASN A 358 -10.82 28.89 -37.93
N ALA A 359 -9.52 28.90 -37.63
CA ALA A 359 -8.41 29.37 -38.46
C ALA A 359 -8.42 30.88 -38.78
N ASP A 360 -9.04 31.72 -37.94
CA ASP A 360 -9.03 33.18 -38.08
C ASP A 360 -7.73 33.85 -37.56
N GLY A 361 -6.84 33.07 -36.95
CA GLY A 361 -5.56 33.52 -36.39
C GLY A 361 -5.68 34.09 -34.98
N ARG A 362 -6.78 33.80 -34.26
CA ARG A 362 -7.00 34.15 -32.86
C ARG A 362 -7.31 32.89 -32.05
N TRP A 363 -6.96 32.92 -30.78
CA TRP A 363 -7.30 31.84 -29.86
C TRP A 363 -8.75 31.98 -29.38
N ASP A 364 -9.55 30.93 -29.55
CA ASP A 364 -10.95 30.78 -29.14
C ASP A 364 -11.06 30.63 -27.61
N PRO A 365 -11.45 31.68 -26.85
CA PRO A 365 -11.32 31.69 -25.40
C PRO A 365 -12.25 30.70 -24.68
N GLU A 366 -13.36 30.31 -25.30
CA GLU A 366 -14.31 29.30 -24.81
C GLU A 366 -13.69 27.90 -24.67
N PHE A 367 -12.57 27.64 -25.35
CA PHE A 367 -11.86 26.36 -25.29
C PHE A 367 -10.57 26.41 -24.46
N ASN A 368 -10.24 27.55 -23.87
CA ASN A 368 -9.02 27.69 -23.05
C ASN A 368 -8.98 26.65 -21.92
N ASN A 369 -7.82 26.02 -21.76
CA ASN A 369 -7.53 24.96 -20.78
C ASN A 369 -8.40 23.69 -20.92
N LEU A 370 -9.20 23.56 -22.00
CA LEU A 370 -9.83 22.29 -22.35
C LEU A 370 -8.83 21.38 -23.07
N ARG A 371 -8.79 20.11 -22.66
CA ARG A 371 -7.94 19.07 -23.27
C ARG A 371 -8.66 18.23 -24.33
N GLU A 372 -9.97 18.44 -24.47
CA GLU A 372 -10.83 17.86 -25.49
C GLU A 372 -11.96 18.84 -25.80
N ILE A 373 -12.33 18.93 -27.09
CA ILE A 373 -13.37 19.82 -27.59
C ILE A 373 -14.23 19.09 -28.63
N LYS A 374 -15.43 19.64 -28.85
CA LYS A 374 -16.36 19.24 -29.90
C LYS A 374 -16.71 20.46 -30.72
N TYR A 375 -16.60 20.36 -32.04
CA TYR A 375 -16.86 21.49 -32.94
C TYR A 375 -17.62 21.05 -34.19
N ARG A 376 -18.37 21.98 -34.79
CA ARG A 376 -19.08 21.77 -36.06
C ARG A 376 -18.81 22.94 -36.99
N PHE A 377 -18.23 22.65 -38.15
CA PHE A 377 -17.91 23.65 -39.16
C PHE A 377 -19.14 24.02 -39.98
N SER A 378 -19.26 25.31 -40.31
CA SER A 378 -20.38 25.88 -41.07
C SER A 378 -20.10 26.05 -42.57
N THR A 379 -18.87 25.73 -43.03
CA THR A 379 -18.47 25.84 -44.43
C THR A 379 -17.71 24.59 -44.90
N ILE A 380 -17.88 24.26 -46.18
CA ILE A 380 -17.19 23.16 -46.86
C ILE A 380 -15.77 23.60 -47.18
N GLY A 381 -14.79 22.71 -46.99
CA GLY A 381 -13.39 22.98 -47.32
C GLY A 381 -12.40 22.32 -46.36
N LYS A 382 -11.18 22.89 -46.33
CA LYS A 382 -10.12 22.53 -45.39
C LYS A 382 -10.12 23.50 -44.22
N HIS A 383 -10.16 22.95 -43.01
CA HIS A 383 -10.16 23.70 -41.76
C HIS A 383 -8.94 23.30 -40.95
N PRO A 384 -7.84 24.08 -40.96
CA PRO A 384 -6.73 23.84 -40.07
C PRO A 384 -7.15 24.17 -38.64
N VAL A 385 -6.89 23.26 -37.71
CA VAL A 385 -7.12 23.46 -36.27
C VAL A 385 -5.77 23.48 -35.58
N SER A 386 -5.49 24.56 -34.86
CA SER A 386 -4.24 24.75 -34.13
C SER A 386 -4.47 24.65 -32.63
N LEU A 387 -3.53 24.00 -31.95
CA LEU A 387 -3.41 23.93 -30.51
C LEU A 387 -2.06 24.50 -30.11
N LYS A 388 -2.07 25.53 -29.27
CA LYS A 388 -0.89 25.97 -28.51
C LYS A 388 -0.96 25.38 -27.11
N VAL A 389 0.16 24.80 -26.68
CA VAL A 389 0.38 24.39 -25.28
C VAL A 389 1.54 25.20 -24.73
N THR A 390 1.36 25.72 -23.52
CA THR A 390 2.34 26.53 -22.79
C THR A 390 2.71 25.82 -21.48
N ASP A 391 4.00 25.80 -21.13
CA ASP A 391 4.52 25.22 -19.89
C ASP A 391 4.56 26.23 -18.72
N GLY A 392 5.09 25.79 -17.58
CA GLY A 392 5.20 26.60 -16.37
C GLY A 392 6.21 27.76 -16.46
N HIS A 393 7.06 27.79 -17.49
CA HIS A 393 8.05 28.86 -17.76
C HIS A 393 7.61 29.80 -18.89
N GLU A 394 6.34 29.73 -19.32
CA GLU A 394 5.77 30.46 -20.47
C GLU A 394 6.31 30.03 -21.86
N ASP A 395 7.17 29.01 -21.92
CA ASP A 395 7.63 28.40 -23.15
C ASP A 395 6.47 27.62 -23.81
N SER A 396 6.43 27.55 -25.14
CA SER A 396 5.24 27.01 -25.83
C SER A 396 5.47 26.37 -27.19
N VAL A 397 4.62 25.41 -27.51
CA VAL A 397 4.61 24.66 -28.77
C VAL A 397 3.22 24.75 -29.41
N VAL A 398 3.19 25.05 -30.70
CA VAL A 398 1.97 25.02 -31.53
C VAL A 398 1.99 23.78 -32.42
N LYS A 399 0.87 23.05 -32.45
CA LYS A 399 0.59 21.98 -33.42
C LYS A 399 -0.65 22.35 -34.21
N THR A 400 -0.63 22.06 -35.51
CA THR A 400 -1.77 22.26 -36.41
C THR A 400 -2.02 20.98 -37.18
N ASP A 401 -3.28 20.57 -37.29
CA ASP A 401 -3.74 19.49 -38.18
C ASP A 401 -4.97 19.99 -38.98
N THR A 402 -5.44 19.25 -39.97
CA THR A 402 -6.51 19.70 -40.90
C THR A 402 -7.72 18.79 -40.90
N ILE A 403 -8.88 19.37 -40.59
CA ILE A 403 -10.20 18.76 -40.82
C ILE A 403 -10.65 19.05 -42.25
N TYR A 404 -11.28 18.05 -42.88
CA TYR A 404 -11.86 18.13 -44.21
C TYR A 404 -13.38 18.00 -44.11
N VAL A 405 -14.07 19.08 -44.46
CA VAL A 405 -15.53 19.18 -44.50
C VAL A 405 -15.95 19.11 -45.97
N PHE A 406 -16.70 18.08 -46.33
CA PHE A 406 -17.20 17.84 -47.67
C PHE A 406 -18.68 18.25 -47.80
N GLU A 407 -19.15 18.28 -49.05
CA GLU A 407 -20.58 18.33 -49.34
C GLU A 407 -21.23 16.98 -49.01
N GLY A 408 -22.38 17.01 -48.35
CA GLY A 408 -23.08 15.82 -47.87
C GLY A 408 -24.07 16.16 -46.75
N ASP A 409 -25.09 15.31 -46.61
CA ASP A 409 -26.16 15.43 -45.60
C ASP A 409 -26.44 14.11 -44.87
N HIS A 410 -25.61 13.08 -45.05
CA HIS A 410 -25.78 11.81 -44.35
C HIS A 410 -25.53 11.95 -42.85
N GLU A 411 -26.19 11.09 -42.07
CA GLU A 411 -25.97 11.00 -40.63
C GLU A 411 -24.55 10.46 -40.36
N THR A 412 -23.68 11.29 -39.78
CA THR A 412 -22.31 10.91 -39.39
C THR A 412 -22.16 10.85 -37.88
N ALA A 413 -21.28 9.98 -37.39
CA ALA A 413 -20.93 9.89 -35.97
C ALA A 413 -19.47 9.41 -35.80
N LEU A 414 -19.07 9.23 -34.55
CA LEU A 414 -17.73 8.76 -34.18
C LEU A 414 -17.79 7.38 -33.48
N LEU A 415 -16.97 6.45 -33.93
CA LEU A 415 -16.74 5.18 -33.26
C LEU A 415 -15.42 5.23 -32.48
N ALA A 416 -15.49 5.11 -31.15
CA ALA A 416 -14.34 4.92 -30.29
C ALA A 416 -14.05 3.42 -30.07
N ASP A 417 -12.89 2.95 -30.52
CA ASP A 417 -12.40 1.60 -30.32
C ASP A 417 -11.43 1.56 -29.13
N LYS A 418 -11.86 0.91 -28.04
CA LYS A 418 -11.14 0.81 -26.76
C LYS A 418 -10.67 -0.63 -26.47
N ARG A 419 -10.33 -1.39 -27.51
CA ARG A 419 -9.90 -2.80 -27.41
C ARG A 419 -8.44 -2.98 -26.95
N ILE A 420 -7.69 -1.90 -26.83
CA ILE A 420 -6.32 -1.84 -26.28
C ILE A 420 -6.38 -1.00 -25.01
N GLU A 421 -5.79 -1.48 -23.92
CA GLU A 421 -5.76 -0.76 -22.65
C GLU A 421 -4.85 0.47 -22.74
N GLY A 422 -5.30 1.61 -22.20
CA GLY A 422 -4.58 2.88 -22.30
C GLY A 422 -4.64 3.59 -23.67
N GLN A 423 -5.21 2.96 -24.70
CA GLN A 423 -5.37 3.51 -26.05
C GLN A 423 -6.85 3.64 -26.42
N THR A 424 -7.17 4.61 -27.28
CA THR A 424 -8.48 4.70 -27.93
C THR A 424 -8.26 5.17 -29.35
N ASP A 425 -8.61 4.31 -30.30
CA ASP A 425 -8.59 4.63 -31.72
C ASP A 425 -9.97 5.14 -32.11
N TYR A 426 -10.02 6.18 -32.92
CA TYR A 426 -11.27 6.79 -33.35
C TYR A 426 -11.47 6.60 -34.86
N TYR A 427 -12.71 6.32 -35.26
CA TYR A 427 -13.09 6.06 -36.65
C TYR A 427 -14.35 6.84 -36.98
N GLY A 428 -14.32 7.64 -38.04
CA GLY A 428 -15.53 8.22 -38.62
C GLY A 428 -16.50 7.14 -39.09
N ILE A 429 -17.80 7.33 -38.85
CA ILE A 429 -18.85 6.44 -39.33
C ILE A 429 -19.97 7.23 -40.00
N VAL A 430 -20.50 6.70 -41.11
CA VAL A 430 -21.61 7.28 -41.89
C VAL A 430 -22.76 6.29 -42.00
N ARG A 431 -24.00 6.78 -41.95
CA ARG A 431 -25.21 6.00 -42.17
C ARG A 431 -25.57 5.98 -43.66
N LEU A 432 -25.58 4.78 -44.23
CA LEU A 432 -25.96 4.53 -45.63
C LEU A 432 -26.97 3.38 -45.66
N GLY A 433 -28.16 3.67 -46.16
CA GLY A 433 -29.35 2.84 -45.97
C GLY A 433 -29.61 2.54 -44.49
N ASN A 434 -29.74 1.25 -44.17
CA ASN A 434 -30.00 0.74 -42.82
C ASN A 434 -28.73 0.32 -42.06
N LEU A 435 -27.56 0.84 -42.43
CA LEU A 435 -26.27 0.46 -41.87
C LEU A 435 -25.40 1.67 -41.53
N TRP A 436 -24.72 1.57 -40.40
CA TRP A 436 -23.54 2.37 -40.12
C TRP A 436 -22.33 1.72 -40.79
N TRP A 437 -21.57 2.50 -41.55
CA TRP A 437 -20.33 2.12 -42.23
C TRP A 437 -19.15 2.92 -41.67
N MET A 438 -18.00 2.28 -41.47
CA MET A 438 -16.75 3.01 -41.25
C MET A 438 -16.37 3.84 -42.49
N GLN A 439 -16.01 5.11 -42.28
CA GLN A 439 -15.41 6.03 -43.28
C GLN A 439 -13.88 5.88 -43.37
N GLU A 440 -13.28 5.18 -42.41
CA GLU A 440 -11.86 4.94 -42.25
C GLU A 440 -11.52 3.45 -42.42
N ASN A 441 -10.33 3.11 -42.95
CA ASN A 441 -9.87 1.72 -43.02
C ASN A 441 -9.36 1.31 -41.63
N LEU A 442 -9.85 0.19 -41.09
CA LEU A 442 -9.49 -0.25 -39.74
C LEU A 442 -7.98 -0.47 -39.59
N LEU A 443 -7.36 0.19 -38.61
CA LEU A 443 -5.96 0.00 -38.22
C LEU A 443 -5.92 -0.51 -36.77
N PHE A 444 -6.19 -1.80 -36.61
CA PHE A 444 -6.06 -2.50 -35.33
C PHE A 444 -4.73 -3.27 -35.30
N TYR A 445 -3.87 -2.93 -34.34
CA TYR A 445 -2.61 -3.61 -34.04
C TYR A 445 -2.63 -4.13 -32.61
N LYS A 446 -2.18 -5.36 -32.39
CA LYS A 446 -1.96 -5.91 -31.05
C LYS A 446 -0.69 -6.75 -31.06
N GLU A 447 0.28 -6.35 -30.26
CA GLU A 447 1.55 -7.06 -30.12
C GLU A 447 1.36 -8.56 -29.83
N PRO A 448 2.06 -9.45 -30.55
CA PRO A 448 2.15 -10.85 -30.19
C PRO A 448 2.82 -11.03 -28.81
N THR A 449 2.32 -11.99 -28.05
CA THR A 449 2.88 -12.43 -26.77
C THR A 449 3.12 -13.94 -26.83
N LYS A 450 3.76 -14.52 -25.80
CA LYS A 450 3.99 -15.98 -25.74
C LYS A 450 2.69 -16.79 -25.79
N ASP A 451 1.61 -16.24 -25.23
CA ASP A 451 0.32 -16.93 -25.05
C ASP A 451 -0.77 -16.46 -26.03
N ASN A 452 -0.50 -15.42 -26.83
CA ASN A 452 -1.45 -14.87 -27.80
C ASN A 452 -0.69 -14.43 -29.07
N PRO A 453 -1.04 -14.94 -30.28
CA PRO A 453 -0.35 -14.60 -31.53
C PRO A 453 -0.51 -13.13 -31.96
N GLY A 454 -1.31 -12.34 -31.24
CA GLY A 454 -1.52 -10.92 -31.52
C GLY A 454 -2.39 -10.68 -32.76
N VAL A 455 -2.40 -9.44 -33.23
CA VAL A 455 -2.98 -9.04 -34.51
C VAL A 455 -2.01 -8.06 -35.17
N VAL A 456 -1.34 -8.52 -36.22
CA VAL A 456 -0.36 -7.73 -36.96
C VAL A 456 -0.91 -7.48 -38.37
N PRO A 457 -1.19 -6.22 -38.76
CA PRO A 457 -1.45 -5.86 -40.15
C PRO A 457 -0.25 -6.23 -41.02
N MET A 458 -0.51 -6.65 -42.25
CA MET A 458 0.54 -6.85 -43.24
C MET A 458 1.17 -5.50 -43.59
N ALA A 459 2.51 -5.44 -43.59
CA ALA A 459 3.26 -4.23 -43.88
C ALA A 459 3.20 -3.87 -45.38
N TYR A 460 3.13 -2.58 -45.68
CA TYR A 460 3.11 -2.03 -47.05
C TYR A 460 4.53 -2.06 -47.67
N GLY A 461 5.14 -3.24 -47.72
CA GLY A 461 6.56 -3.41 -48.06
C GLY A 461 7.45 -2.92 -46.91
N ALA A 462 8.37 -2.00 -47.22
CA ALA A 462 9.32 -1.45 -46.25
C ALA A 462 8.89 -0.09 -45.64
N ASP A 463 7.77 0.48 -46.10
CA ASP A 463 7.29 1.79 -45.65
C ASP A 463 6.15 1.62 -44.64
N THR A 464 6.42 1.96 -43.38
CA THR A 464 5.46 1.87 -42.27
C THR A 464 4.53 3.08 -42.18
N THR A 465 4.81 4.19 -42.87
CA THR A 465 3.97 5.40 -42.84
C THR A 465 2.62 5.20 -43.55
N LEU A 466 2.57 4.23 -44.48
CA LEU A 466 1.39 3.94 -45.29
C LEU A 466 0.21 3.36 -44.47
N TRP A 467 0.45 2.87 -43.25
CA TRP A 467 -0.61 2.47 -42.33
C TRP A 467 -1.48 3.66 -41.87
N GLU A 468 -0.89 4.83 -41.62
CA GLU A 468 -1.64 6.04 -41.26
C GLU A 468 -2.47 6.53 -42.46
N GLN A 469 -1.90 6.46 -43.66
CA GLN A 469 -2.58 6.88 -44.89
C GLN A 469 -3.73 5.96 -45.31
N TYR A 470 -3.56 4.64 -45.23
CA TYR A 470 -4.46 3.64 -45.84
C TYR A 470 -5.05 2.61 -44.88
N GLY A 471 -4.71 2.65 -43.59
CA GLY A 471 -5.13 1.65 -42.60
C GLY A 471 -4.47 0.28 -42.79
N GLY A 472 -4.91 -0.71 -42.01
CA GLY A 472 -4.32 -2.04 -42.02
C GLY A 472 -4.79 -2.92 -43.20
N LEU A 473 -3.89 -3.79 -43.67
CA LEU A 473 -4.21 -4.90 -44.58
C LEU A 473 -4.13 -6.21 -43.81
N TYR A 474 -5.15 -7.06 -43.92
CA TYR A 474 -5.26 -8.28 -43.11
C TYR A 474 -5.55 -9.50 -43.98
N THR A 475 -5.10 -10.67 -43.55
CA THR A 475 -5.58 -11.94 -44.11
C THR A 475 -7.04 -12.17 -43.71
N PHE A 476 -7.77 -12.97 -44.49
CA PHE A 476 -9.20 -13.22 -44.22
C PHE A 476 -9.44 -13.78 -42.81
N ASN A 477 -8.54 -14.66 -42.33
CA ASN A 477 -8.66 -15.28 -41.02
C ASN A 477 -8.65 -14.23 -39.91
N LEU A 478 -7.74 -13.25 -39.96
CA LEU A 478 -7.72 -12.12 -39.02
C LEU A 478 -8.96 -11.23 -39.22
N ALA A 479 -9.21 -10.79 -40.47
CA ALA A 479 -10.31 -9.89 -40.82
C ALA A 479 -11.68 -10.37 -40.34
N SER A 480 -11.93 -11.69 -40.39
CA SER A 480 -13.22 -12.31 -40.03
C SER A 480 -13.65 -12.09 -38.58
N GLY A 481 -12.71 -11.82 -37.67
CA GLY A 481 -12.95 -11.48 -36.26
C GLY A 481 -12.45 -10.09 -35.86
N LEU A 482 -12.04 -9.25 -36.82
CA LEU A 482 -11.30 -8.02 -36.55
C LEU A 482 -12.17 -6.82 -36.15
N CYS A 483 -13.46 -6.83 -36.50
CA CYS A 483 -14.33 -5.70 -36.21
C CYS A 483 -14.59 -5.51 -34.71
N PRO A 484 -14.80 -4.27 -34.22
CA PRO A 484 -15.16 -4.00 -32.83
C PRO A 484 -16.45 -4.72 -32.42
N LYS A 485 -16.69 -4.87 -31.10
CA LYS A 485 -17.89 -5.55 -30.59
C LYS A 485 -19.17 -4.86 -31.11
N GLY A 486 -20.08 -5.66 -31.68
CA GLY A 486 -21.31 -5.16 -32.33
C GLY A 486 -21.14 -4.76 -33.80
N TRP A 487 -19.92 -4.75 -34.32
CA TRP A 487 -19.60 -4.52 -35.72
C TRP A 487 -19.15 -5.82 -36.40
N ARG A 488 -19.28 -5.89 -37.72
CA ARG A 488 -18.86 -7.05 -38.53
C ARG A 488 -18.42 -6.62 -39.93
N LEU A 489 -17.85 -7.56 -40.69
CA LEU A 489 -17.65 -7.35 -42.13
C LEU A 489 -19.00 -7.19 -42.86
N PRO A 490 -19.09 -6.31 -43.88
CA PRO A 490 -20.27 -6.19 -44.73
C PRO A 490 -20.47 -7.45 -45.57
N THR A 491 -21.71 -7.84 -45.79
CA THR A 491 -22.02 -8.93 -46.74
C THR A 491 -21.93 -8.45 -48.18
N ARG A 492 -21.83 -9.39 -49.12
CA ARG A 492 -21.87 -9.09 -50.56
C ARG A 492 -23.13 -8.31 -50.97
N ALA A 493 -24.28 -8.61 -50.36
CA ALA A 493 -25.54 -7.92 -50.67
C ALA A 493 -25.50 -6.45 -50.22
N GLU A 494 -25.04 -6.19 -48.99
CA GLU A 494 -24.97 -4.84 -48.42
C GLU A 494 -23.98 -3.93 -49.17
N PHE A 495 -22.83 -4.47 -49.62
CA PHE A 495 -21.90 -3.69 -50.45
C PHE A 495 -22.44 -3.50 -51.89
N GLN A 496 -23.17 -4.47 -52.44
CA GLN A 496 -23.84 -4.32 -53.73
C GLN A 496 -24.93 -3.24 -53.67
N GLU A 497 -25.69 -3.18 -52.57
CA GLU A 497 -26.69 -2.15 -52.28
C GLU A 497 -26.02 -0.77 -52.16
N LEU A 498 -25.00 -0.62 -51.32
CA LEU A 498 -24.15 0.58 -51.23
C LEU A 498 -23.66 1.07 -52.60
N PHE A 499 -23.14 0.18 -53.45
CA PHE A 499 -22.61 0.60 -54.76
C PHE A 499 -23.71 0.95 -55.77
N THR A 500 -24.82 0.21 -55.82
CA THR A 500 -25.84 0.38 -56.88
C THR A 500 -26.94 1.37 -56.53
N VAL A 501 -27.28 1.49 -55.25
CA VAL A 501 -28.35 2.37 -54.75
C VAL A 501 -27.74 3.70 -54.31
N GLU A 502 -26.94 3.69 -53.24
CA GLU A 502 -26.40 4.91 -52.63
C GLU A 502 -25.41 5.60 -53.57
N ALA A 503 -24.41 4.86 -54.06
CA ALA A 503 -23.40 5.38 -55.00
C ALA A 503 -23.86 5.42 -56.46
N ARG A 504 -25.08 4.95 -56.78
CA ARG A 504 -25.69 4.97 -58.13
C ARG A 504 -24.82 4.34 -59.25
N GLY A 505 -23.97 3.38 -58.89
CA GLY A 505 -22.99 2.75 -59.80
C GLY A 505 -21.74 3.59 -60.08
N SER A 506 -21.56 4.74 -59.41
CA SER A 506 -20.40 5.62 -59.54
C SER A 506 -19.32 5.26 -58.52
N ILE A 507 -18.10 4.97 -59.00
CA ILE A 507 -16.94 4.85 -58.10
C ILE A 507 -16.62 6.19 -57.45
N GLY A 508 -16.80 7.31 -58.18
CA GLY A 508 -16.53 8.65 -57.66
C GLY A 508 -17.31 8.94 -56.37
N ALA A 509 -18.56 8.48 -56.30
CA ALA A 509 -19.41 8.64 -55.12
C ALA A 509 -18.91 7.84 -53.88
N LEU A 510 -18.10 6.79 -54.04
CA LEU A 510 -17.49 6.02 -52.95
C LEU A 510 -16.12 6.57 -52.50
N LEU A 511 -15.45 7.42 -53.31
CA LEU A 511 -14.11 7.92 -53.01
C LEU A 511 -14.14 9.03 -51.94
N LEU A 512 -12.96 9.52 -51.56
CA LEU A 512 -12.80 10.68 -50.69
C LEU A 512 -13.54 11.90 -51.29
N GLY A 513 -14.43 12.52 -50.51
CA GLY A 513 -15.30 13.61 -50.97
C GLY A 513 -16.39 13.22 -51.99
N GLY A 514 -16.67 11.93 -52.19
CA GLY A 514 -17.79 11.47 -53.01
C GLY A 514 -19.14 11.51 -52.29
N GLU A 515 -20.24 11.54 -53.05
CA GLU A 515 -21.63 11.72 -52.59
C GLU A 515 -22.09 10.78 -51.45
N THR A 516 -21.52 9.58 -51.30
CA THR A 516 -21.89 8.66 -50.21
C THR A 516 -21.12 8.91 -48.91
N GLU A 517 -20.12 9.79 -48.93
CA GLU A 517 -19.26 10.08 -47.77
C GLU A 517 -18.53 8.84 -47.18
N PHE A 518 -18.54 7.71 -47.92
CA PHE A 518 -17.88 6.47 -47.55
C PHE A 518 -16.35 6.61 -47.53
N HIS A 519 -15.80 7.55 -48.28
CA HIS A 519 -14.39 7.94 -48.25
C HIS A 519 -13.42 6.74 -48.40
N ALA A 520 -13.60 5.93 -49.45
CA ALA A 520 -12.79 4.75 -49.71
C ALA A 520 -11.30 5.10 -49.90
N LYS A 521 -10.49 4.82 -48.88
CA LYS A 521 -9.02 4.88 -48.93
C LYS A 521 -8.50 3.75 -49.85
N LEU A 522 -7.85 4.12 -50.96
CA LEU A 522 -7.39 3.19 -52.01
C LEU A 522 -6.08 2.47 -51.63
N GLY A 523 -6.15 1.65 -50.57
CA GLY A 523 -5.00 0.96 -49.94
C GLY A 523 -4.41 -0.24 -50.70
N GLY A 524 -4.77 -0.44 -51.97
CA GLY A 524 -4.22 -1.54 -52.79
C GLY A 524 -4.55 -2.94 -52.26
N TYR A 525 -3.57 -3.83 -52.33
CA TYR A 525 -3.57 -5.12 -51.62
C TYR A 525 -2.16 -5.70 -51.48
N ILE A 526 -2.03 -6.74 -50.66
CA ILE A 526 -0.82 -7.58 -50.61
C ILE A 526 -1.14 -8.99 -51.12
N ASP A 527 -0.34 -9.52 -52.04
CA ASP A 527 -0.53 -10.86 -52.60
C ASP A 527 -0.02 -11.97 -51.67
N PHE A 528 -0.28 -13.23 -52.05
CA PHE A 528 0.14 -14.41 -51.28
C PHE A 528 1.68 -14.62 -51.22
N ASN A 529 2.47 -13.82 -51.95
CA ASN A 529 3.92 -13.79 -51.91
C ASN A 529 4.45 -12.58 -51.10
N GLY A 530 3.57 -11.83 -50.43
CA GLY A 530 3.92 -10.62 -49.69
C GLY A 530 4.14 -9.38 -50.56
N ARG A 531 3.77 -9.42 -51.85
CA ARG A 531 3.96 -8.28 -52.78
C ARG A 531 2.81 -7.28 -52.66
N SER A 532 3.17 -6.03 -52.39
CA SER A 532 2.28 -4.88 -52.40
C SER A 532 1.88 -4.45 -53.82
N VAL A 533 0.58 -4.20 -54.07
CA VAL A 533 0.05 -3.89 -55.41
C VAL A 533 -0.99 -2.77 -55.39
N GLY A 534 -0.84 -1.79 -56.29
CA GLY A 534 -1.94 -0.92 -56.74
C GLY A 534 -2.34 0.23 -55.81
N PHE A 535 -1.48 0.64 -54.88
CA PHE A 535 -1.73 1.75 -53.95
C PHE A 535 -2.20 3.03 -54.67
N GLY A 536 -3.12 3.75 -54.04
CA GLY A 536 -3.73 4.97 -54.56
C GLY A 536 -4.62 4.76 -55.80
N THR A 537 -4.75 3.53 -56.32
CA THR A 537 -5.41 3.23 -57.60
C THR A 537 -6.53 2.18 -57.46
N ILE A 538 -6.30 1.15 -56.65
CA ILE A 538 -7.26 0.09 -56.37
C ILE A 538 -7.44 -0.11 -54.87
N THR A 539 -8.51 -0.78 -54.46
CA THR A 539 -8.63 -1.36 -53.11
C THR A 539 -9.51 -2.60 -53.11
N HIS A 540 -9.39 -3.38 -52.06
CA HIS A 540 -10.25 -4.51 -51.74
C HIS A 540 -10.70 -4.41 -50.30
N PHE A 541 -12.01 -4.56 -50.06
CA PHE A 541 -12.59 -4.66 -48.73
C PHE A 541 -13.06 -6.09 -48.45
N TRP A 542 -12.65 -6.70 -47.35
CA TRP A 542 -13.11 -8.03 -46.99
C TRP A 542 -14.63 -8.08 -46.77
N LEU A 543 -15.29 -9.05 -47.41
CA LEU A 543 -16.72 -9.31 -47.21
C LEU A 543 -16.93 -10.45 -46.21
N GLY A 544 -18.01 -10.36 -45.44
CA GLY A 544 -18.42 -11.39 -44.47
C GLY A 544 -18.93 -12.66 -45.16
N GLY A 545 -18.51 -13.81 -44.64
CA GLY A 545 -18.90 -15.14 -45.13
C GLY A 545 -17.96 -15.73 -46.18
N VAL A 546 -18.28 -16.95 -46.61
CA VAL A 546 -17.55 -17.72 -47.63
C VAL A 546 -18.54 -18.41 -48.56
N SER A 547 -18.10 -18.79 -49.75
CA SER A 547 -18.87 -19.66 -50.66
C SER A 547 -19.04 -21.07 -50.09
N SER A 548 -19.88 -21.89 -50.74
CA SER A 548 -20.02 -23.33 -50.43
C SER A 548 -18.68 -24.09 -50.42
N ASN A 549 -17.69 -23.60 -51.17
CA ASN A 549 -16.36 -24.19 -51.29
C ASN A 549 -15.36 -23.55 -50.31
N ASN A 550 -15.83 -22.83 -49.28
CA ASN A 550 -15.02 -22.15 -48.26
C ASN A 550 -14.07 -21.06 -48.83
N ILE A 551 -14.42 -20.47 -49.98
CA ILE A 551 -13.67 -19.38 -50.63
C ILE A 551 -14.27 -18.04 -50.18
N PRO A 552 -13.49 -17.12 -49.58
CA PRO A 552 -14.00 -15.80 -49.21
C PRO A 552 -14.19 -14.89 -50.43
N SER A 553 -14.80 -13.73 -50.20
CA SER A 553 -14.93 -12.69 -51.21
C SER A 553 -14.50 -11.33 -50.67
N ALA A 554 -14.12 -10.44 -51.58
CA ALA A 554 -13.82 -9.06 -51.29
C ALA A 554 -14.57 -8.14 -52.26
N TRP A 555 -14.88 -6.92 -51.84
CA TRP A 555 -15.36 -5.87 -52.74
C TRP A 555 -14.19 -5.13 -53.36
N TYR A 556 -14.05 -5.20 -54.68
CA TYR A 556 -12.99 -4.57 -55.46
C TYR A 556 -13.44 -3.21 -55.98
N ILE A 557 -12.54 -2.24 -55.94
CA ILE A 557 -12.68 -0.93 -56.58
C ILE A 557 -11.39 -0.66 -57.36
N ASP A 558 -11.50 -0.30 -58.64
CA ASP A 558 -10.39 0.10 -59.50
C ASP A 558 -10.72 1.42 -60.21
N ARG A 559 -10.07 2.49 -59.74
CA ARG A 559 -10.25 3.84 -60.28
C ARG A 559 -9.73 3.97 -61.71
N SER A 560 -8.72 3.18 -62.10
CA SER A 560 -8.14 3.23 -63.44
C SER A 560 -9.02 2.61 -64.51
N LYS A 561 -9.86 1.64 -64.13
CA LYS A 561 -10.80 0.94 -65.04
C LYS A 561 -12.24 1.42 -64.94
N GLY A 562 -12.58 2.20 -63.92
CA GLY A 562 -13.98 2.51 -63.60
C GLY A 562 -14.77 1.28 -63.13
N GLU A 563 -14.08 0.26 -62.60
CA GLU A 563 -14.70 -1.03 -62.25
C GLU A 563 -14.87 -1.20 -60.73
N SER A 564 -16.07 -1.56 -60.29
CA SER A 564 -16.33 -1.97 -58.90
C SER A 564 -17.32 -3.13 -58.83
N LYS A 565 -16.95 -4.19 -58.09
CA LYS A 565 -17.68 -5.47 -58.01
C LYS A 565 -17.16 -6.35 -56.88
N ALA A 566 -17.97 -7.32 -56.45
CA ALA A 566 -17.51 -8.42 -55.61
C ALA A 566 -16.65 -9.44 -56.41
N VAL A 567 -15.53 -9.86 -55.84
CA VAL A 567 -14.59 -10.86 -56.40
C VAL A 567 -14.35 -12.00 -55.41
N MET A 568 -14.18 -13.23 -55.92
CA MET A 568 -13.73 -14.38 -55.11
C MET A 568 -12.20 -14.40 -55.06
N VAL A 569 -11.65 -14.68 -53.89
CA VAL A 569 -10.23 -14.41 -53.56
C VAL A 569 -9.68 -15.45 -52.59
N SER A 570 -8.36 -15.59 -52.52
CA SER A 570 -7.72 -16.51 -51.55
C SER A 570 -7.61 -15.88 -50.16
N LYS A 571 -7.68 -16.69 -49.10
CA LYS A 571 -7.60 -16.24 -47.69
C LYS A 571 -6.26 -15.58 -47.32
N GLY A 572 -5.20 -15.86 -48.08
CA GLY A 572 -3.84 -15.37 -47.84
C GLY A 572 -3.51 -14.00 -48.43
N TYR A 573 -4.45 -13.34 -49.13
CA TYR A 573 -4.28 -11.94 -49.54
C TYR A 573 -4.42 -11.00 -48.34
N GLY A 574 -3.68 -9.89 -48.35
CA GLY A 574 -3.88 -8.75 -47.45
C GLY A 574 -4.82 -7.72 -48.06
N PHE A 575 -6.03 -7.60 -47.50
CA PHE A 575 -7.03 -6.60 -47.92
C PHE A 575 -7.48 -5.73 -46.75
N SER A 576 -8.02 -4.55 -47.06
CA SER A 576 -8.52 -3.60 -46.06
C SER A 576 -9.78 -4.12 -45.38
N VAL A 577 -9.99 -3.68 -44.14
CA VAL A 577 -11.22 -3.97 -43.39
C VAL A 577 -12.02 -2.69 -43.20
N ARG A 578 -13.29 -2.76 -43.60
CA ARG A 578 -14.34 -1.79 -43.30
C ARG A 578 -15.43 -2.55 -42.58
N CYS A 579 -15.83 -2.09 -41.41
CA CYS A 579 -16.87 -2.74 -40.64
C CYS A 579 -18.21 -2.02 -40.80
N VAL A 580 -19.28 -2.79 -40.66
CA VAL A 580 -20.66 -2.29 -40.61
C VAL A 580 -21.38 -2.75 -39.35
N ARG A 581 -22.39 -1.98 -38.95
CA ARG A 581 -23.30 -2.28 -37.84
C ARG A 581 -24.73 -1.92 -38.24
N LYS A 582 -25.68 -2.82 -37.94
CA LYS A 582 -27.12 -2.49 -37.98
C LYS A 582 -27.48 -1.67 -36.74
N GLU A 583 -28.40 -0.73 -36.92
CA GLU A 583 -28.99 0.09 -35.84
C GLU A 583 -29.43 -0.75 -34.64
#